data_AF-A0A7C4L9W2-F1
#
_entry.id   AF-A0A7C4L9W2-F1
#
_cell.length_a   1.000
_cell.length_b   1.000
_cell.length_c   1.000
_cell.angle_alpha   90.00
_cell.angle_beta   90.00
_cell.angle_gamma   90.00
#
_symmetry.space_group_name_H-M   'P 1'
#
loop_
_entity.id
_entity.type
_entity.pdbx_description
1 polymer ?
#
loop_
_entity_poly.entity_id
_entity_poly.type
_entity_poly.pdbx_seq_one_letter_code
_entity_poly.pdbx_strand_id
1 'polypeptide(L)'
;GVPPSGEETARALLFLGATLAYGGVWLGLAMVCSVLFRQPATAALASLAVWLFFTVFWGILAGVLAQALSPVETGLVDEVLAQSQLEQNLARLSPNTLYAEIVLAILNPATRALGPVLPIQLHRAVLGAPLPLSESLALIWPHLTGLTAGVILLFAVAYVLFQRQEVRA
;
A
#
# COMPACT_ATOMS: atom_id res chain seq x y z
N GLY A 1 -34.41 2.32 -3.21
CA GLY A 1 -33.08 2.18 -2.61
C GLY A 1 -33.01 3.08 -1.41
N VAL A 2 -32.44 2.61 -0.31
CA VAL A 2 -32.19 3.47 0.86
C VAL A 2 -31.09 4.48 0.47
N PRO A 3 -31.28 5.80 0.65
CA PRO A 3 -30.24 6.76 0.34
C PRO A 3 -29.01 6.51 1.23
N PRO A 4 -27.79 6.65 0.68
CA PRO A 4 -26.58 6.45 1.46
C PRO A 4 -26.53 7.43 2.62
N SER A 5 -26.07 6.95 3.77
CA SER A 5 -25.78 7.79 4.92
C SER A 5 -24.63 8.77 4.62
N GLY A 6 -24.55 9.86 5.39
CA GLY A 6 -23.43 10.80 5.28
C GLY A 6 -22.08 10.14 5.53
N GLU A 7 -22.06 9.12 6.38
CA GLU A 7 -20.88 8.30 6.67
C GLU A 7 -20.46 7.46 5.46
N GLU A 8 -21.39 6.78 4.79
CA GLU A 8 -21.10 6.02 3.57
C GLU A 8 -20.60 6.92 2.43
N THR A 9 -21.14 8.14 2.34
CA THR A 9 -20.69 9.15 1.37
C THR A 9 -19.25 9.58 1.64
N ALA A 10 -18.89 9.78 2.91
CA ALA A 10 -17.52 10.10 3.31
C ALA A 10 -16.55 8.95 3.03
N ARG A 11 -16.95 7.68 3.26
CA ARG A 11 -16.15 6.50 2.87
C ARG A 11 -15.87 6.48 1.37
N ALA A 12 -16.89 6.75 0.56
CA ALA A 12 -16.74 6.78 -0.89
C ALA A 12 -15.75 7.86 -1.36
N LEU A 13 -15.79 9.05 -0.75
CA LEU A 13 -14.84 10.13 -1.04
C LEU A 13 -13.41 9.78 -0.60
N LEU A 14 -13.24 9.18 0.58
CA LEU A 14 -11.93 8.71 1.05
C LEU A 14 -11.36 7.61 0.16
N PHE A 15 -12.20 6.66 -0.26
CA PHE A 15 -11.84 5.63 -1.23
C PHE A 15 -11.37 6.27 -2.53
N LEU A 16 -12.10 7.25 -3.06
CA LEU A 16 -11.70 7.96 -4.28
C LEU A 16 -10.35 8.66 -4.12
N GLY A 17 -10.12 9.34 -2.98
CA GLY A 17 -8.84 9.96 -2.67
C GLY A 17 -7.69 8.95 -2.60
N ALA A 18 -7.91 7.79 -1.98
CA ALA A 18 -6.94 6.70 -1.92
C ALA A 18 -6.61 6.15 -3.32
N THR A 19 -7.63 5.96 -4.17
CA THR A 19 -7.47 5.50 -5.55
C THR A 19 -6.68 6.50 -6.39
N LEU A 20 -6.92 7.80 -6.21
CA LEU A 20 -6.12 8.85 -6.86
C LEU A 20 -4.67 8.84 -6.39
N ALA A 21 -4.42 8.69 -5.09
CA ALA A 21 -3.06 8.59 -4.57
C ALA A 21 -2.33 7.36 -5.12
N TYR A 22 -2.98 6.20 -5.11
CA TYR A 22 -2.46 4.96 -5.69
C TYR A 22 -2.16 5.10 -7.20
N GLY A 23 -3.09 5.66 -7.98
CA GLY A 23 -2.86 5.96 -9.39
C GLY A 23 -1.72 6.95 -9.61
N GLY A 24 -1.61 7.94 -8.73
CA GLY A 24 -0.53 8.93 -8.74
C GLY A 24 0.86 8.33 -8.58
N VAL A 25 1.02 7.24 -7.80
CA VAL A 25 2.31 6.56 -7.64
C VAL A 25 2.77 5.99 -8.97
N TRP A 26 1.87 5.29 -9.67
CA TRP A 26 2.20 4.68 -10.96
C TRP A 26 2.38 5.70 -12.08
N LEU A 27 1.62 6.81 -12.05
CA LEU A 27 1.84 7.93 -12.95
C LEU A 27 3.20 8.59 -12.72
N GLY A 28 3.58 8.82 -11.45
CA GLY A 28 4.90 9.34 -11.09
C GLY A 28 6.02 8.42 -11.56
N LEU A 29 5.87 7.11 -11.40
CA LEU A 29 6.82 6.11 -11.90
C LEU A 29 6.94 6.16 -13.43
N ALA A 30 5.81 6.21 -14.14
CA ALA A 30 5.79 6.31 -15.59
C ALA A 30 6.49 7.60 -16.08
N MET A 31 6.34 8.72 -15.36
CA MET A 31 7.08 9.94 -15.65
C MET A 31 8.58 9.79 -15.44
N VAL A 32 9.02 9.16 -14.33
CA VAL A 32 10.44 8.87 -14.10
C VAL A 32 11.00 8.01 -15.23
N CYS A 33 10.30 6.95 -15.65
CA CYS A 33 10.70 6.13 -16.80
C CYS A 33 10.74 6.96 -18.09
N SER A 34 9.77 7.84 -18.33
CA SER A 34 9.74 8.71 -19.51
C SER A 34 10.91 9.69 -19.56
N VAL A 35 11.41 10.15 -18.41
CA VAL A 35 12.60 11.00 -18.34
C VAL A 35 13.88 10.17 -18.55
N LEU A 36 13.94 8.94 -18.00
CA LEU A 36 15.13 8.09 -18.10
C LEU A 36 15.36 7.53 -19.52
N PHE A 37 14.30 7.17 -20.24
CA PHE A 37 14.40 6.50 -21.53
C PHE A 37 14.01 7.44 -22.69
N ARG A 38 14.88 7.53 -23.70
CA ARG A 38 14.63 8.35 -24.90
C ARG A 38 13.53 7.81 -25.81
N GLN A 39 13.32 6.49 -25.81
CA GLN A 39 12.32 5.83 -26.65
C GLN A 39 11.04 5.60 -25.85
N PRO A 40 9.86 6.05 -26.31
CA PRO A 40 8.61 5.93 -25.56
C PRO A 40 8.18 4.48 -25.34
N ALA A 41 8.48 3.59 -26.29
CA ALA A 41 8.19 2.16 -26.17
C ALA A 41 8.94 1.51 -24.99
N THR A 42 10.24 1.81 -24.84
CA THR A 42 11.06 1.29 -23.73
C THR A 42 10.60 1.85 -22.39
N ALA A 43 10.25 3.14 -22.32
CA ALA A 43 9.72 3.76 -21.10
C ALA A 43 8.44 3.07 -20.62
N ALA A 44 7.49 2.83 -21.54
CA ALA A 44 6.24 2.16 -21.24
C ALA A 44 6.47 0.71 -20.77
N LEU A 45 7.30 -0.05 -21.47
CA LEU A 45 7.63 -1.43 -21.09
C LEU A 45 8.34 -1.52 -19.75
N ALA A 46 9.27 -0.60 -19.46
CA ALA A 46 9.97 -0.55 -18.18
C ALA A 46 9.01 -0.23 -17.02
N SER A 47 8.15 0.78 -17.18
CA SER A 47 7.13 1.12 -16.17
C SER A 47 6.18 -0.06 -15.94
N LEU A 48 5.75 -0.74 -17.02
CA LEU A 48 4.88 -1.92 -16.93
C LEU A 48 5.58 -3.09 -16.23
N ALA A 49 6.87 -3.32 -16.50
CA ALA A 49 7.65 -4.36 -15.85
C ALA A 49 7.77 -4.13 -14.34
N VAL A 50 8.04 -2.89 -13.90
CA VAL A 50 8.07 -2.54 -12.47
C VAL A 50 6.70 -2.70 -11.84
N TRP A 51 5.63 -2.27 -12.54
CA TRP A 51 4.27 -2.47 -12.07
C TRP A 51 3.95 -3.97 -11.87
N LEU A 52 4.24 -4.81 -12.87
CA LEU A 52 4.04 -6.26 -12.80
C LEU A 52 4.86 -6.89 -11.68
N PHE A 53 6.10 -6.44 -11.48
CA PHE A 53 6.94 -6.90 -10.38
C PHE A 53 6.25 -6.72 -9.02
N PHE A 54 5.74 -5.51 -8.74
CA PHE A 54 5.06 -5.23 -7.49
C PHE A 54 3.69 -5.90 -7.36
N THR A 55 3.01 -6.19 -8.47
CA THR A 55 1.69 -6.83 -8.47
C THR A 55 1.79 -8.34 -8.28
N VAL A 56 2.78 -9.00 -8.90
CA VAL A 56 2.85 -10.45 -8.96
C VAL A 56 3.94 -11.02 -8.04
N PHE A 57 5.11 -10.39 -7.99
CA PHE A 57 6.29 -10.97 -7.37
C PHE A 57 6.54 -10.48 -5.96
N TRP A 58 6.23 -9.20 -5.66
CA TRP A 58 6.60 -8.60 -4.38
C TRP A 58 6.01 -9.33 -3.17
N GLY A 59 4.76 -9.80 -3.24
CA GLY A 59 4.15 -10.57 -2.15
C GLY A 59 4.92 -11.86 -1.83
N ILE A 60 5.35 -12.59 -2.86
CA ILE A 60 6.15 -13.82 -2.71
C ILE A 60 7.52 -13.48 -2.12
N LEU A 61 8.16 -12.41 -2.63
CA LEU A 61 9.45 -11.95 -2.12
C LEU A 61 9.36 -11.54 -0.65
N ALA A 62 8.31 -10.82 -0.24
CA ALA A 62 8.12 -10.42 1.15
C ALA A 62 8.04 -11.63 2.09
N GLY A 63 7.31 -12.69 1.69
CA GLY A 63 7.24 -13.93 2.47
C GLY A 63 8.57 -14.69 2.54
N VAL A 64 9.31 -14.77 1.42
CA VAL A 64 10.65 -15.40 1.39
C VAL A 64 11.65 -14.60 2.23
N LEU A 65 11.64 -13.28 2.12
CA LEU A 65 12.51 -12.40 2.90
C LEU A 65 12.19 -12.47 4.39
N ALA A 66 10.92 -12.52 4.77
CA ALA A 66 10.52 -12.69 6.16
C ALA A 66 11.03 -14.02 6.75
N GLN A 67 10.93 -15.11 5.98
CA GLN A 67 11.47 -16.40 6.37
C GLN A 67 13.00 -16.41 6.49
N ALA A 68 13.69 -15.73 5.59
CA ALA A 68 15.15 -15.67 5.60
C ALA A 68 15.70 -14.78 6.73
N LEU A 69 15.01 -13.68 7.04
CA LEU A 69 15.44 -12.70 8.05
C LEU A 69 14.96 -13.03 9.47
N SER A 70 13.82 -13.72 9.59
CA SER A 70 13.24 -14.17 10.85
C SER A 70 12.81 -15.63 10.72
N PRO A 71 13.77 -16.58 10.66
CA PRO A 71 13.45 -17.99 10.61
C PRO A 71 12.80 -18.45 11.93
N VAL A 72 11.83 -19.36 11.82
CA VAL A 72 11.19 -20.00 12.97
C VAL A 72 11.93 -21.32 13.23
N GLU A 73 12.67 -21.39 14.32
CA GLU A 73 13.50 -22.55 14.65
C GLU A 73 12.79 -23.50 15.62
N THR A 74 12.10 -22.94 16.62
CA THR A 74 11.50 -23.70 17.72
C THR A 74 9.97 -23.82 17.57
N GLY A 75 9.36 -23.01 16.69
CA GLY A 75 7.91 -22.97 16.53
C GLY A 75 7.20 -22.26 17.68
N LEU A 76 7.94 -21.46 18.46
CA LEU A 76 7.37 -20.63 19.52
C LEU A 76 6.41 -19.62 18.90
N VAL A 77 5.30 -19.36 19.60
CA VAL A 77 4.26 -18.43 19.13
C VAL A 77 4.84 -17.04 18.83
N ASP A 78 5.80 -16.59 19.64
CA ASP A 78 6.47 -15.29 19.43
C ASP A 78 7.33 -15.26 18.16
N GLU A 79 8.01 -16.36 17.81
CA GLU A 79 8.82 -16.47 16.58
C GLU A 79 7.92 -16.39 15.34
N VAL A 80 6.79 -17.10 15.36
CA VAL A 80 5.80 -17.10 14.27
C VAL A 80 5.17 -15.72 14.11
N LEU A 81 4.84 -15.06 15.23
CA LEU A 81 4.29 -13.69 15.21
C LEU A 81 5.30 -12.70 14.64
N ALA A 82 6.56 -12.74 15.08
CA ALA A 82 7.61 -11.84 14.62
C ALA A 82 7.83 -11.99 13.10
N GLN A 83 7.87 -13.24 12.61
CA GLN A 83 7.98 -13.54 11.18
C GLN A 83 6.79 -12.97 10.39
N SER A 84 5.56 -13.20 10.85
CA SER A 84 4.36 -12.69 10.18
C SER A 84 4.31 -11.15 10.16
N GLN A 85 4.74 -10.50 11.24
CA GLN A 85 4.83 -9.04 11.31
C GLN A 85 5.89 -8.49 10.36
N LEU A 86 7.03 -9.17 10.24
CA LEU A 86 8.08 -8.80 9.29
C LEU A 86 7.58 -8.94 7.85
N GLU A 87 6.92 -10.05 7.52
CA GLU A 87 6.31 -10.28 6.20
C GLU A 87 5.35 -9.15 5.82
N GLN A 88 4.46 -8.75 6.73
CA GLN A 88 3.51 -7.67 6.47
C GLN A 88 4.19 -6.32 6.30
N ASN A 89 5.19 -6.01 7.12
CA ASN A 89 5.94 -4.75 6.99
C ASN A 89 6.69 -4.68 5.65
N LEU A 90 7.24 -5.81 5.18
CA LEU A 90 7.86 -5.91 3.87
C LEU A 90 6.82 -5.80 2.74
N ALA A 91 5.67 -6.48 2.89
CA ALA A 91 4.59 -6.42 1.92
C ALA A 91 4.07 -4.98 1.74
N ARG A 92 3.94 -4.21 2.83
CA ARG A 92 3.52 -2.80 2.84
C ARG A 92 4.46 -1.83 2.13
N LEU A 93 5.67 -2.25 1.73
CA LEU A 93 6.50 -1.44 0.84
C LEU A 93 5.88 -1.33 -0.58
N SER A 94 5.03 -2.28 -0.96
CA SER A 94 4.32 -2.25 -2.24
C SER A 94 3.14 -1.29 -2.20
N PRO A 95 3.02 -0.37 -3.17
CA PRO A 95 1.82 0.45 -3.34
C PRO A 95 0.53 -0.38 -3.48
N ASN A 96 0.64 -1.58 -4.06
CA ASN A 96 -0.51 -2.49 -4.21
C ASN A 96 -1.03 -2.96 -2.86
N THR A 97 -0.13 -3.38 -1.96
CA THR A 97 -0.51 -3.85 -0.63
C THR A 97 -1.12 -2.73 0.20
N LEU A 98 -0.49 -1.54 0.18
CA LEU A 98 -1.04 -0.37 0.88
C LEU A 98 -2.45 -0.02 0.39
N TYR A 99 -2.66 -0.01 -0.92
CA TYR A 99 -3.97 0.28 -1.51
C TYR A 99 -5.00 -0.81 -1.16
N ALA A 100 -4.64 -2.08 -1.28
CA ALA A 100 -5.53 -3.19 -0.93
C ALA A 100 -5.98 -3.13 0.54
N GLU A 101 -5.05 -2.83 1.46
CA GLU A 101 -5.34 -2.65 2.88
C GLU A 101 -6.29 -1.45 3.13
N ILE A 102 -6.11 -0.34 2.41
CA ILE A 102 -7.03 0.81 2.46
C ILE A 102 -8.43 0.42 1.98
N VAL A 103 -8.54 -0.26 0.83
CA VAL A 103 -9.82 -0.66 0.25
C VAL A 103 -10.57 -1.60 1.20
N LEU A 104 -9.88 -2.56 1.80
CA LEU A 104 -10.47 -3.46 2.80
C LEU A 104 -10.99 -2.69 4.01
N ALA A 105 -10.20 -1.75 4.56
CA ALA A 105 -10.58 -0.98 5.73
C ALA A 105 -11.74 0.00 5.49
N ILE A 106 -11.82 0.61 4.30
CA ILE A 106 -12.87 1.56 3.96
C ILE A 106 -14.18 0.83 3.58
N LEU A 107 -14.09 -0.17 2.69
CA LEU A 107 -15.27 -0.83 2.12
C LEU A 107 -15.84 -1.93 3.01
N ASN A 108 -15.04 -2.50 3.92
CA ASN A 108 -15.50 -3.45 4.91
C ASN A 108 -15.36 -2.90 6.34
N PRO A 109 -16.40 -2.23 6.89
CA PRO A 109 -16.35 -1.60 8.20
C PRO A 109 -16.24 -2.60 9.38
N ALA A 110 -16.29 -3.92 9.11
CA ALA A 110 -16.02 -4.94 10.12
C ALA A 110 -14.52 -5.27 10.26
N THR A 111 -13.65 -4.73 9.40
CA THR A 111 -12.20 -4.94 9.48
C THR A 111 -11.57 -4.10 10.60
N ARG A 112 -10.93 -4.78 11.56
CA ARG A 112 -10.34 -4.15 12.77
C ARG A 112 -8.82 -4.21 12.81
N ALA A 113 -8.22 -5.06 11.98
CA ALA A 113 -6.79 -5.23 11.87
C ALA A 113 -6.46 -5.64 10.43
N LEU A 114 -5.36 -5.12 9.92
CA LEU A 114 -4.78 -5.45 8.62
C LEU A 114 -3.52 -6.33 8.78
N GLY A 115 -3.40 -7.00 9.94
CA GLY A 115 -2.25 -7.81 10.33
C GLY A 115 -2.64 -9.03 11.17
N PRO A 116 -1.69 -9.77 11.76
CA PRO A 116 -2.02 -11.03 12.42
C PRO A 116 -2.86 -10.71 13.67
N VAL A 117 -4.06 -11.27 13.71
CA VAL A 117 -5.02 -11.04 14.80
C VAL A 117 -4.72 -12.01 15.92
N LEU A 118 -4.20 -11.50 17.04
CA LEU A 118 -4.06 -12.29 18.26
C LEU A 118 -5.45 -12.63 18.83
N PRO A 119 -5.69 -13.86 19.32
CA PRO A 119 -6.98 -14.26 19.90
C PRO A 119 -7.48 -13.38 21.04
N ILE A 120 -6.57 -12.69 21.74
CA ILE A 120 -6.89 -11.74 22.81
C ILE A 120 -7.60 -10.47 22.28
N GLN A 121 -7.38 -10.10 21.02
CA GLN A 121 -8.07 -8.97 20.37
C GLN A 121 -9.53 -9.33 20.01
N LEU A 122 -9.85 -10.62 19.87
CA LEU A 122 -11.21 -11.11 19.67
C LEU A 122 -12.03 -11.07 20.97
N HIS A 123 -11.41 -11.25 22.14
CA HIS A 123 -12.10 -11.30 23.44
C HIS A 123 -12.58 -9.94 23.98
N ARG A 124 -12.05 -8.81 23.47
CA ARG A 124 -12.48 -7.46 23.85
C ARG A 124 -13.33 -6.77 22.76
N ALA A 125 -13.61 -7.47 21.67
CA ALA A 125 -14.37 -6.95 20.54
C ALA A 125 -15.86 -7.30 20.70
N VAL A 126 -16.71 -6.28 20.91
CA VAL A 126 -18.16 -6.44 20.69
C VAL A 126 -18.36 -6.89 19.24
N LEU A 127 -18.76 -8.15 19.06
CA LEU A 127 -19.09 -8.76 17.77
C LEU A 127 -20.27 -8.00 17.14
N GLY A 128 -20.10 -7.49 15.92
CA GLY A 128 -21.21 -7.02 15.08
C GLY A 128 -21.49 -5.50 15.04
N ALA A 129 -20.78 -4.66 15.80
CA ALA A 129 -20.90 -3.20 15.63
C ALA A 129 -19.95 -2.69 14.53
N PRO A 130 -20.43 -1.97 13.50
CA PRO A 130 -19.57 -1.35 12.48
C PRO A 130 -18.59 -0.40 13.16
N LEU A 131 -17.32 -0.45 12.76
CA LEU A 131 -16.33 0.50 13.28
C LEU A 131 -16.70 1.92 12.83
N PRO A 132 -16.72 2.91 13.74
CA PRO A 132 -16.95 4.30 13.35
C PRO A 132 -15.86 4.76 12.37
N LEU A 133 -16.22 5.62 11.41
CA LEU A 133 -15.29 6.12 10.37
C LEU A 133 -13.94 6.59 10.87
N SER A 134 -13.92 7.28 12.01
CA SER A 134 -12.70 7.83 12.60
C SER A 134 -11.69 6.75 12.93
N GLU A 135 -12.15 5.57 13.37
CA GLU A 135 -11.27 4.43 13.67
C GLU A 135 -10.76 3.77 12.39
N SER A 136 -11.63 3.58 11.39
CA SER A 136 -11.18 3.12 10.06
C SER A 136 -10.15 4.07 9.46
N LEU A 137 -10.36 5.39 9.59
CA LEU A 137 -9.44 6.41 9.08
C LEU A 137 -8.09 6.40 9.81
N ALA A 138 -8.11 6.29 11.14
CA ALA A 138 -6.88 6.20 11.94
C ALA A 138 -6.03 4.97 11.56
N LEU A 139 -6.69 3.84 11.24
CA LEU A 139 -6.02 2.62 10.80
C LEU A 139 -5.32 2.77 9.43
N ILE A 140 -5.97 3.44 8.48
CA ILE A 140 -5.45 3.60 7.12
C ILE A 140 -4.56 4.83 6.95
N TRP A 141 -4.52 5.74 7.91
CA TRP A 141 -3.71 6.96 7.86
C TRP A 141 -2.22 6.72 7.48
N PRO A 142 -1.50 5.75 8.08
CA PRO A 142 -0.13 5.44 7.64
C PRO A 142 -0.05 4.96 6.18
N HIS A 143 -1.08 4.27 5.68
CA HIS A 143 -1.12 3.77 4.30
C HIS A 143 -1.34 4.91 3.30
N LEU A 144 -2.29 5.81 3.60
CA LEU A 144 -2.55 7.00 2.79
C LEU A 144 -1.33 7.90 2.73
N THR A 145 -0.71 8.19 3.88
CA THR A 145 0.51 9.00 3.95
C THR A 145 1.67 8.34 3.21
N GLY A 146 1.83 7.02 3.30
CA GLY A 146 2.82 6.27 2.52
C GLY A 146 2.64 6.39 1.01
N LEU A 147 1.40 6.21 0.51
CA LEU A 147 1.10 6.39 -0.91
C LEU A 147 1.39 7.84 -1.35
N THR A 148 0.89 8.84 -0.63
CA THR A 148 1.12 10.25 -0.97
C THR A 148 2.60 10.62 -0.93
N ALA A 149 3.36 10.14 0.05
CA ALA A 149 4.81 10.34 0.12
C ALA A 149 5.51 9.70 -1.09
N GLY A 150 5.08 8.50 -1.52
CA GLY A 150 5.57 7.84 -2.72
C GLY A 150 5.33 8.67 -3.99
N VAL A 151 4.13 9.26 -4.14
CA VAL A 151 3.83 10.18 -5.24
C VAL A 151 4.81 11.35 -5.24
N ILE A 152 4.93 12.06 -4.13
CA ILE A 152 5.79 13.25 -4.01
C ILE A 152 7.24 12.90 -4.34
N LEU A 153 7.74 11.77 -3.81
CA LEU A 153 9.10 11.33 -4.03
C LEU A 153 9.37 11.01 -5.51
N LEU A 154 8.47 10.29 -6.18
CA LEU A 154 8.62 9.97 -7.60
C LEU A 154 8.59 11.22 -8.48
N PHE A 155 7.70 12.17 -8.18
CA PHE A 155 7.66 13.46 -8.86
C PHE A 155 8.94 14.28 -8.64
N ALA A 156 9.44 14.33 -7.40
CA ALA A 156 10.69 15.02 -7.08
C ALA A 156 11.88 14.40 -7.82
N VAL A 157 11.95 13.07 -7.89
CA VAL A 157 12.98 12.35 -8.65
C VAL A 157 12.86 12.66 -10.14
N ALA A 158 11.66 12.61 -10.73
CA ALA A 158 11.44 12.96 -12.13
C ALA A 158 11.92 14.39 -12.44
N TYR A 159 11.56 15.34 -11.58
CA TYR A 159 11.96 16.74 -11.71
C TYR A 159 13.49 16.92 -11.68
N VAL A 160 14.17 16.31 -10.71
CA VAL A 160 15.65 16.41 -10.61
C VAL A 160 16.33 15.76 -11.80
N LEU A 161 15.84 14.61 -12.27
CA LEU A 161 16.39 13.94 -13.45
C LEU A 161 16.23 14.79 -14.71
N PHE A 162 15.06 15.41 -14.88
CA PHE A 162 14.76 16.29 -16.01
C PHE A 162 15.70 17.51 -16.03
N GLN A 163 15.83 18.20 -14.90
CA GLN A 163 16.73 19.36 -14.75
C GLN A 163 18.19 19.01 -15.10
N ARG A 164 18.67 17.84 -14.70
CA ARG A 164 20.04 17.40 -15.00
C ARG A 164 20.28 17.09 -16.47
N GLN A 165 19.24 16.76 -17.23
CA GLN A 165 19.36 16.52 -18.67
C GLN A 165 19.44 17.84 -19.46
N GLU A 166 18.64 18.84 -19.08
CA GLU A 166 18.64 20.15 -19.75
C GLU A 166 19.95 20.92 -19.54
N VAL A 167 20.58 20.81 -18.37
CA VAL A 167 21.87 21.50 -18.10
C VAL A 167 23.05 20.90 -18.90
N ARG A 168 22.89 19.69 -19.47
CA ARG A 168 23.95 18.99 -20.22
C ARG A 168 23.76 19.02 -21.74
N ALA A 169 22.63 19.51 -22.23
CA ALA A 169 22.30 19.64 -23.65
C ALA A 169 22.68 21.03 -24.17
#